data_AF-A0AAV6K5Z9-F1
#
_entry.id   AF-A0AAV6K5Z9-F1
#
_cell.length_a   1.000
_cell.length_b   1.000
_cell.length_c   1.000
_cell.angle_alpha   90.00
_cell.angle_beta   90.00
_cell.angle_gamma   90.00
#
_symmetry.space_group_name_H-M   'P 1'
#
loop_
_entity.id
_entity.type
_entity.pdbx_description
1 polymer ?
#
loop_
_entity_poly.entity_id
_entity_poly.type
_entity_poly.pdbx_seq_one_letter_code
_entity_poly.pdbx_strand_id
1 'polypeptide(L)'
;MKWFQGTADAVRQFTWVFEDARNKDVENILILSGDHLYRMDYMDFVQNHIDRNADITISCVPVGNSRASDYGLMKIDHNGRIIHFSEKPKGADVKAMEADTTLLGLSPKDAAKAPYIASMGVYVFKTDVLLKLLRWRYPTSNDFGSEIIPSEVAEHNVQAYVFRDYWEDIGTIKSFYDANLALTEEFPKFHFYDPKTPFFTSPKFLPPTKIDKCKIKDSIISHGCFLRECSIEHSIVGERSRLDSGVELKDTLMMGADNYQTEAEIASLVAEGKIPIGIGKNTKIRKCIIDKNAKIGKDVVIMNKDGVEEADRPEEGFYIRSGITIILEKATIDDGTTI
;
A
#
# COMPACT_ATOMS: atom_id res chain seq x y z
N MET A 1 20.21 -2.85 21.00
CA MET A 1 19.23 -3.31 20.00
C MET A 1 19.87 -3.21 18.63
N LYS A 2 19.87 -4.30 17.85
CA LYS A 2 20.22 -4.22 16.42
C LYS A 2 18.94 -3.84 15.66
N TRP A 3 19.05 -2.91 14.73
CA TRP A 3 17.94 -2.59 13.80
C TRP A 3 17.63 -3.82 12.94
N PHE A 4 16.37 -4.00 12.55
CA PHE A 4 15.97 -5.11 11.67
C PHE A 4 16.68 -5.01 10.32
N GLN A 5 17.20 -6.14 9.84
CA GLN A 5 17.97 -6.18 8.59
C GLN A 5 17.14 -6.67 7.39
N GLY A 6 15.98 -7.28 7.64
CA GLY A 6 15.07 -7.77 6.61
C GLY A 6 13.90 -8.56 7.22
N THR A 7 13.05 -9.12 6.36
CA THR A 7 11.81 -9.80 6.74
C THR A 7 12.04 -11.03 7.62
N ALA A 8 13.03 -11.88 7.29
CA ALA A 8 13.37 -13.05 8.07
C ALA A 8 14.09 -12.70 9.37
N ASP A 9 14.94 -11.67 9.37
CA ASP A 9 15.59 -11.18 10.60
C ASP A 9 14.56 -10.64 11.60
N ALA A 10 13.58 -9.88 11.12
CA ALA A 10 12.49 -9.37 11.95
C ALA A 10 11.74 -10.51 12.67
N VAL A 11 11.35 -11.56 11.94
CA VAL A 11 10.70 -12.73 12.56
C VAL A 11 11.66 -13.48 13.49
N ARG A 12 12.93 -13.64 13.10
CA ARG A 12 13.95 -14.35 13.89
C ARG A 12 14.14 -13.73 15.28
N GLN A 13 14.19 -12.40 15.36
CA GLN A 13 14.35 -11.65 16.61
C GLN A 13 13.20 -11.91 17.61
N PHE A 14 12.02 -12.31 17.13
CA PHE A 14 10.84 -12.62 17.95
C PHE A 14 10.50 -14.10 18.01
N THR A 15 11.40 -15.01 17.61
CA THR A 15 11.10 -16.46 17.65
C THR A 15 10.68 -16.97 19.04
N TRP A 16 11.16 -16.34 20.10
CA TRP A 16 10.77 -16.64 21.49
C TRP A 16 9.26 -16.46 21.75
N VAL A 17 8.56 -15.63 20.98
CA VAL A 17 7.10 -15.47 21.07
C VAL A 17 6.39 -16.75 20.66
N PHE A 18 6.85 -17.41 19.60
CA PHE A 18 6.26 -18.66 19.12
C PHE A 18 6.52 -19.84 20.07
N GLU A 19 7.54 -19.73 20.92
CA GLU A 19 7.93 -20.77 21.87
C GLU A 19 7.37 -20.57 23.28
N ASP A 20 6.74 -19.41 23.53
CA ASP A 20 6.03 -19.15 24.78
C ASP A 20 5.05 -20.29 25.06
N ALA A 21 4.97 -20.72 26.32
CA ALA A 21 4.11 -21.84 26.71
C ALA A 21 2.64 -21.67 26.28
N ARG A 22 2.18 -20.42 26.13
CA ARG A 22 0.82 -20.08 25.66
C ARG A 22 0.59 -20.32 24.18
N ASN A 23 1.67 -20.40 23.39
CA ASN A 23 1.61 -20.51 21.92
C ASN A 23 2.07 -21.89 21.41
N LYS A 24 2.32 -22.86 22.30
CA LYS A 24 2.85 -24.19 21.95
C LYS A 24 1.95 -25.00 21.03
N ASP A 25 0.64 -24.78 21.10
CA ASP A 25 -0.35 -25.50 20.29
C ASP A 25 -0.61 -24.81 18.93
N VAL A 26 0.14 -23.74 18.61
CA VAL A 26 0.07 -23.09 17.30
C VAL A 26 0.85 -23.93 16.28
N GLU A 27 0.13 -24.66 15.45
CA GLU A 27 0.74 -25.56 14.45
C GLU A 27 1.22 -24.84 13.19
N ASN A 28 0.57 -23.71 12.83
CA ASN A 28 0.84 -22.97 11.61
C ASN A 28 0.98 -21.47 11.89
N ILE A 29 1.95 -20.83 11.25
CA ILE A 29 2.24 -19.40 11.35
C ILE A 29 1.94 -18.74 10.01
N LEU A 30 1.02 -17.78 10.03
CA LEU A 30 0.71 -16.90 8.91
C LEU A 30 1.60 -15.65 8.97
N ILE A 31 2.33 -15.40 7.90
CA ILE A 31 3.18 -14.22 7.71
C ILE A 31 2.54 -13.36 6.62
N LEU A 32 2.27 -12.09 6.95
CA LEU A 32 1.59 -11.13 6.07
C LEU A 32 2.50 -9.95 5.74
N SER A 33 2.44 -9.46 4.50
CA SER A 33 3.01 -8.14 4.17
C SER A 33 2.16 -7.01 4.76
N GLY A 34 2.80 -5.91 5.14
CA GLY A 34 2.16 -4.77 5.81
C GLY A 34 1.64 -3.67 4.88
N ASP A 35 1.91 -3.77 3.58
CA ASP A 35 1.79 -2.69 2.59
C ASP A 35 1.05 -3.13 1.31
N HIS A 36 0.11 -4.05 1.42
CA HIS A 36 -0.74 -4.50 0.30
C HIS A 36 -2.21 -4.14 0.53
N LEU A 37 -2.91 -3.78 -0.55
CA LEU A 37 -4.35 -3.52 -0.55
C LEU A 37 -5.10 -4.70 -1.16
N TYR A 38 -5.77 -5.49 -0.33
CA TYR A 38 -6.57 -6.66 -0.72
C TYR A 38 -7.48 -7.11 0.42
N ARG A 39 -8.46 -7.96 0.11
CA ARG A 39 -9.31 -8.66 1.10
C ARG A 39 -9.20 -10.15 0.87
N MET A 40 -8.86 -10.92 1.90
CA MET A 40 -8.67 -12.36 1.80
C MET A 40 -9.19 -13.06 3.05
N ASP A 41 -9.89 -14.18 2.85
CA ASP A 41 -10.18 -15.12 3.93
C ASP A 41 -8.95 -16.01 4.14
N TYR A 42 -8.24 -15.80 5.25
CA TYR A 42 -7.07 -16.59 5.58
C TYR A 42 -7.41 -17.99 6.08
N MET A 43 -8.67 -18.26 6.47
CA MET A 43 -9.06 -19.61 6.87
C MET A 43 -8.98 -20.57 5.68
N ASP A 44 -9.47 -20.16 4.51
CA ASP A 44 -9.35 -20.95 3.28
C ASP A 44 -7.88 -21.18 2.89
N PHE A 45 -7.03 -20.17 3.10
CA PHE A 45 -5.60 -20.26 2.81
C PHE A 45 -4.88 -21.25 3.74
N VAL A 46 -5.13 -21.17 5.04
CA VAL A 46 -4.55 -22.09 6.03
C VAL A 46 -5.14 -23.49 5.87
N GLN A 47 -6.43 -23.63 5.56
CA GLN A 47 -7.04 -24.93 5.29
C GLN A 47 -6.39 -25.60 4.07
N ASN A 48 -6.14 -24.84 3.00
CA ASN A 48 -5.41 -25.36 1.85
C ASN A 48 -3.98 -25.83 2.21
N HIS A 49 -3.27 -25.08 3.05
CA HIS A 49 -1.95 -25.48 3.56
C HIS A 49 -2.01 -26.85 4.28
N ILE A 50 -3.01 -27.03 5.14
CA ILE A 50 -3.25 -28.26 5.91
C ILE A 50 -3.62 -29.43 4.99
N ASP A 51 -4.60 -29.25 4.10
CA ASP A 51 -5.11 -30.30 3.21
C ASP A 51 -4.00 -30.84 2.28
N ARG A 52 -3.07 -29.98 1.92
CA ARG A 52 -1.92 -30.32 1.05
C ARG A 52 -0.72 -30.84 1.82
N ASN A 53 -0.81 -30.93 3.16
CA ASN A 53 0.29 -31.22 4.07
C ASN A 53 1.56 -30.44 3.69
N ALA A 54 1.37 -29.16 3.35
CA ALA A 54 2.45 -28.29 2.90
C ALA A 54 3.35 -27.93 4.08
N ASP A 55 4.64 -27.76 3.85
CA ASP A 55 5.56 -27.21 4.86
C ASP A 55 5.55 -25.69 4.79
N ILE A 56 5.36 -25.16 3.58
CA ILE A 56 5.23 -23.75 3.26
C ILE A 56 4.13 -23.61 2.20
N THR A 57 3.20 -22.68 2.36
CA THR A 57 2.27 -22.28 1.29
C THR A 57 2.42 -20.80 1.02
N ILE A 58 2.54 -20.43 -0.26
CA ILE A 58 2.71 -19.05 -0.72
C ILE A 58 1.46 -18.63 -1.47
N SER A 59 0.85 -17.51 -1.05
CA SER A 59 -0.25 -16.91 -1.81
C SER A 59 0.31 -16.22 -3.06
N CYS A 60 -0.31 -16.46 -4.21
CA CYS A 60 0.16 -16.00 -5.49
C CYS A 60 -0.97 -15.49 -6.39
N VAL A 61 -0.59 -14.62 -7.33
CA VAL A 61 -1.50 -14.03 -8.33
C VAL A 61 -0.88 -14.08 -9.74
N PRO A 62 -1.70 -14.22 -10.79
CA PRO A 62 -1.24 -14.05 -12.15
C PRO A 62 -0.93 -12.56 -12.44
N VAL A 63 0.23 -12.26 -13.03
CA VAL A 63 0.62 -10.89 -13.36
C VAL A 63 1.11 -10.74 -14.79
N GLY A 64 0.90 -9.55 -15.34
CA GLY A 64 1.38 -9.17 -16.67
C GLY A 64 2.85 -8.74 -16.68
N ASN A 65 3.41 -8.59 -17.90
CA ASN A 65 4.81 -8.26 -18.13
C ASN A 65 5.28 -6.96 -17.44
N SER A 66 4.42 -5.94 -17.34
CA SER A 66 4.82 -4.62 -16.87
C SER A 66 5.23 -4.55 -15.40
N ARG A 67 4.74 -5.48 -14.56
CA ARG A 67 5.04 -5.53 -13.12
C ARG A 67 5.79 -6.79 -12.69
N ALA A 68 6.09 -7.70 -13.62
CA ALA A 68 6.65 -9.00 -13.28
C ALA A 68 8.02 -8.90 -12.58
N SER A 69 8.83 -7.92 -12.94
CA SER A 69 10.15 -7.68 -12.31
C SER A 69 10.08 -7.10 -10.90
N ASP A 70 8.91 -6.62 -10.48
CA ASP A 70 8.73 -5.98 -9.17
C ASP A 70 8.43 -7.00 -8.05
N TYR A 71 8.17 -8.25 -8.43
CA TYR A 71 7.71 -9.32 -7.54
C TYR A 71 8.63 -10.54 -7.55
N GLY A 72 8.50 -11.39 -6.52
CA GLY A 72 9.02 -12.75 -6.55
C GLY A 72 8.18 -13.63 -7.48
N LEU A 73 8.77 -14.08 -8.58
CA LEU A 73 8.10 -14.93 -9.55
C LEU A 73 8.28 -16.40 -9.20
N MET A 74 7.32 -17.23 -9.59
CA MET A 74 7.37 -18.67 -9.36
C MET A 74 6.86 -19.48 -10.55
N LYS A 75 7.29 -20.74 -10.60
CA LYS A 75 6.71 -21.78 -11.47
C LYS A 75 6.14 -22.88 -10.61
N ILE A 76 5.02 -23.42 -11.06
CA ILE A 76 4.30 -24.51 -10.38
C ILE A 76 4.18 -25.73 -11.29
N ASP A 77 4.07 -26.91 -10.67
CA ASP A 77 3.67 -28.13 -11.37
C ASP A 77 2.13 -28.26 -11.46
N HIS A 78 1.66 -29.36 -12.05
CA HIS A 78 0.23 -29.65 -12.22
C HIS A 78 -0.52 -29.87 -10.90
N ASN A 79 0.18 -30.19 -9.82
CA ASN A 79 -0.43 -30.28 -8.51
C ASN A 79 -0.51 -28.90 -7.87
N GLY A 80 0.32 -27.92 -8.26
CA GLY A 80 0.44 -26.62 -7.61
C GLY A 80 1.64 -26.52 -6.66
N ARG A 81 2.54 -27.51 -6.68
CA ARG A 81 3.82 -27.43 -5.97
C ARG A 81 4.70 -26.41 -6.69
N ILE A 82 5.32 -25.52 -5.93
CA ILE A 82 6.32 -24.61 -6.47
C ILE A 82 7.57 -25.42 -6.81
N ILE A 83 8.04 -25.30 -8.05
CA ILE A 83 9.24 -26.00 -8.55
C ILE A 83 10.41 -25.04 -8.81
N HIS A 84 10.11 -23.75 -8.94
CA HIS A 84 11.12 -22.72 -9.11
C HIS A 84 10.61 -21.39 -8.57
N PHE A 85 11.48 -20.62 -7.93
CA PHE A 85 11.19 -19.30 -7.39
C PHE A 85 12.37 -18.37 -7.68
N SER A 86 12.08 -17.14 -8.07
CA SER A 86 13.08 -16.11 -8.34
C SER A 86 12.58 -14.76 -7.82
N GLU A 87 13.31 -14.17 -6.86
CA GLU A 87 12.94 -12.88 -6.28
C GLU A 87 13.33 -11.73 -7.21
N LYS A 88 12.34 -10.93 -7.65
CA LYS A 88 12.51 -9.72 -8.47
C LYS A 88 13.49 -9.90 -9.64
N PRO A 89 13.26 -10.89 -10.52
CA PRO A 89 14.15 -11.17 -11.64
C PRO A 89 14.22 -9.98 -12.59
N LYS A 90 15.33 -9.86 -13.33
CA LYS A 90 15.56 -8.74 -14.26
C LYS A 90 15.94 -9.24 -15.66
N GLY A 91 15.56 -8.47 -16.67
CA GLY A 91 15.98 -8.72 -18.05
C GLY A 91 15.57 -10.09 -18.56
N ALA A 92 16.56 -10.90 -18.97
CA ALA A 92 16.31 -12.24 -19.51
C ALA A 92 15.72 -13.21 -18.47
N ASP A 93 16.02 -13.01 -17.20
CA ASP A 93 15.55 -13.89 -16.12
C ASP A 93 14.03 -13.76 -15.92
N VAL A 94 13.45 -12.58 -16.19
CA VAL A 94 11.99 -12.40 -16.17
C VAL A 94 11.36 -13.32 -17.19
N LYS A 95 11.84 -13.32 -18.44
CA LYS A 95 11.32 -14.18 -19.51
C LYS A 95 11.49 -15.65 -19.17
N ALA A 96 12.58 -16.02 -18.51
CA ALA A 96 12.79 -17.38 -18.04
C ALA A 96 11.75 -17.82 -17.01
N MET A 97 11.08 -16.89 -16.33
CA MET A 97 10.02 -17.15 -15.33
C MET A 97 8.60 -17.21 -15.92
N GLU A 98 8.42 -17.12 -17.24
CA GLU A 98 7.12 -17.36 -17.87
C GLU A 98 6.59 -18.75 -17.47
N ALA A 99 5.29 -18.81 -17.16
CA ALA A 99 4.60 -19.98 -16.67
C ALA A 99 3.24 -20.14 -17.37
N ASP A 100 2.75 -21.38 -17.41
CA ASP A 100 1.40 -21.65 -17.89
C ASP A 100 0.36 -21.28 -16.81
N THR A 101 -0.15 -20.05 -16.87
CA THR A 101 -1.15 -19.58 -15.91
C THR A 101 -2.55 -20.16 -16.15
N THR A 102 -2.75 -20.98 -17.19
CA THR A 102 -3.98 -21.79 -17.30
C THR A 102 -4.07 -22.85 -16.20
N LEU A 103 -2.93 -23.27 -15.62
CA LEU A 103 -2.86 -24.10 -14.41
C LEU A 103 -3.54 -23.43 -13.19
N LEU A 104 -3.63 -22.10 -13.19
CA LEU A 104 -4.35 -21.33 -12.17
C LEU A 104 -5.84 -21.19 -12.48
N GLY A 105 -6.33 -21.79 -13.57
CA GLY A 105 -7.72 -21.72 -14.02
C GLY A 105 -8.06 -20.48 -14.85
N LEU A 106 -7.06 -19.79 -15.42
CA LEU A 106 -7.27 -18.69 -16.37
C LEU A 106 -7.69 -19.22 -17.75
N SER A 107 -8.49 -18.44 -18.47
CA SER A 107 -8.74 -18.70 -19.89
C SER A 107 -7.44 -18.54 -20.70
N PRO A 108 -7.26 -19.24 -21.84
CA PRO A 108 -6.06 -19.07 -22.67
C PRO A 108 -5.80 -17.61 -23.08
N LYS A 109 -6.86 -16.82 -23.26
CA LYS A 109 -6.77 -15.41 -23.61
C LYS A 109 -6.25 -14.55 -22.45
N ASP A 110 -6.66 -14.85 -21.22
CA ASP A 110 -6.21 -14.11 -20.04
C ASP A 110 -4.83 -14.56 -19.59
N ALA A 111 -4.52 -15.85 -19.74
CA ALA A 111 -3.19 -16.39 -19.50
C ALA A 111 -2.13 -15.72 -20.39
N ALA A 112 -2.45 -15.44 -21.65
CA ALA A 112 -1.56 -14.70 -22.55
C ALA A 112 -1.29 -13.24 -22.10
N LYS A 113 -2.19 -12.64 -21.32
CA LYS A 113 -2.01 -11.28 -20.76
C LYS A 113 -1.25 -11.29 -19.44
N ALA A 114 -1.36 -12.38 -18.69
CA ALA A 114 -0.73 -12.57 -17.39
C ALA A 114 0.10 -13.87 -17.38
N PRO A 115 1.25 -13.90 -18.08
CA PRO A 115 2.05 -15.12 -18.26
C PRO A 115 2.98 -15.45 -17.08
N TYR A 116 2.88 -14.72 -15.97
CA TYR A 116 3.70 -14.93 -14.78
C TYR A 116 2.85 -15.21 -13.55
N ILE A 117 3.42 -15.96 -12.60
CA ILE A 117 2.84 -16.21 -11.29
C ILE A 117 3.71 -15.46 -10.28
N ALA A 118 3.15 -14.47 -9.60
CA ALA A 118 3.86 -13.64 -8.63
C ALA A 118 3.43 -14.00 -7.20
N SER A 119 4.41 -14.04 -6.30
CA SER A 119 4.22 -14.10 -4.86
C SER A 119 3.58 -12.80 -4.37
N MET A 120 2.56 -12.92 -3.53
CA MET A 120 1.96 -11.78 -2.83
C MET A 120 2.71 -11.41 -1.54
N GLY A 121 3.84 -12.05 -1.23
CA GLY A 121 4.54 -11.83 0.05
C GLY A 121 3.75 -12.31 1.27
N VAL A 122 2.84 -13.27 1.07
CA VAL A 122 1.95 -13.83 2.11
C VAL A 122 2.16 -15.33 2.19
N TYR A 123 2.52 -15.82 3.38
CA TYR A 123 3.01 -17.18 3.58
C TYR A 123 2.32 -17.86 4.75
N VAL A 124 2.05 -19.17 4.64
CA VAL A 124 1.78 -20.04 5.79
C VAL A 124 2.96 -21.00 5.93
N PHE A 125 3.52 -21.08 7.14
CA PHE A 125 4.53 -22.07 7.50
C PHE A 125 3.99 -23.00 8.56
N LYS A 126 4.36 -24.28 8.51
CA LYS A 126 4.35 -25.09 9.73
C LYS A 126 5.29 -24.47 10.76
N THR A 127 4.85 -24.36 12.01
CA THR A 127 5.60 -23.69 13.07
C THR A 127 6.98 -24.32 13.28
N ASP A 128 7.07 -25.65 13.27
CA ASP A 128 8.34 -26.35 13.48
C ASP A 128 9.31 -26.16 12.30
N VAL A 129 8.80 -26.13 11.07
CA VAL A 129 9.57 -25.80 9.86
C VAL A 129 10.12 -24.38 9.98
N LEU A 130 9.28 -23.37 10.27
CA LEU A 130 9.73 -21.99 10.40
C LEU A 130 10.86 -21.83 11.43
N LEU A 131 10.68 -22.41 12.62
CA LEU A 131 11.68 -22.33 13.69
C LEU A 131 12.99 -23.03 13.30
N LYS A 132 12.91 -24.19 12.64
CA LYS A 132 14.10 -24.90 12.15
C LYS A 132 14.85 -24.08 11.11
N LEU A 133 14.14 -23.50 10.15
CA LEU A 133 14.72 -22.66 9.10
C LEU A 133 15.43 -21.45 9.70
N LEU A 134 14.76 -20.69 10.56
CA LEU A 134 15.30 -19.44 11.10
C LEU A 134 16.45 -19.63 12.10
N ARG A 135 16.51 -20.76 12.82
CA ARG A 135 17.54 -20.97 13.86
C ARG A 135 18.72 -21.78 13.41
N TRP A 136 18.49 -22.83 12.65
CA TRP A 136 19.51 -23.84 12.39
C TRP A 136 20.01 -23.79 10.95
N ARG A 137 19.10 -23.71 9.99
CA ARG A 137 19.45 -23.76 8.57
C ARG A 137 19.92 -22.41 8.04
N TYR A 138 19.22 -21.34 8.39
CA TYR A 138 19.46 -19.97 7.91
C TYR A 138 19.57 -18.95 9.04
N PRO A 139 20.50 -19.14 10.01
CA PRO A 139 20.63 -18.26 11.17
C PRO A 139 21.01 -16.81 10.81
N THR A 140 21.52 -16.58 9.60
CA THR A 140 22.03 -15.29 9.13
C THR A 140 21.27 -14.71 7.93
N SER A 141 20.28 -15.43 7.38
CA SER A 141 19.49 -14.93 6.24
C SER A 141 18.51 -13.87 6.69
N ASN A 142 18.53 -12.72 6.05
CA ASN A 142 17.75 -11.55 6.38
C ASN A 142 16.39 -11.51 5.69
N ASP A 143 16.20 -12.21 4.56
CA ASP A 143 14.97 -12.09 3.78
C ASP A 143 14.32 -13.44 3.38
N PHE A 144 12.99 -13.51 3.50
CA PHE A 144 12.25 -14.72 3.12
C PHE A 144 12.25 -14.95 1.61
N GLY A 145 11.94 -13.94 0.81
CA GLY A 145 11.71 -14.08 -0.63
C GLY A 145 12.99 -14.35 -1.41
N SER A 146 14.08 -13.66 -1.08
CA SER A 146 15.35 -13.76 -1.81
C SER A 146 16.30 -14.84 -1.29
N GLU A 147 16.19 -15.29 -0.03
CA GLU A 147 17.17 -16.21 0.56
C GLU A 147 16.56 -17.53 1.02
N ILE A 148 15.50 -17.49 1.84
CA ILE A 148 14.92 -18.71 2.45
C ILE A 148 14.06 -19.47 1.45
N ILE A 149 12.99 -18.86 0.93
CA ILE A 149 12.03 -19.52 0.04
C ILE A 149 12.70 -20.17 -1.17
N PRO A 150 13.58 -19.49 -1.94
CA PRO A 150 14.19 -20.09 -3.14
C PRO A 150 14.99 -21.36 -2.81
N SER A 151 15.63 -21.39 -1.64
CA SER A 151 16.42 -22.53 -1.18
C SER A 151 15.55 -23.71 -0.71
N GLU A 152 14.34 -23.44 -0.22
CA GLU A 152 13.45 -24.47 0.33
C GLU A 152 12.50 -25.08 -0.69
N VAL A 153 12.33 -24.48 -1.87
CA VAL A 153 11.51 -25.02 -2.97
C VAL A 153 11.90 -26.47 -3.34
N ALA A 154 13.20 -26.79 -3.32
CA ALA A 154 13.70 -28.13 -3.63
C ALA A 154 13.58 -29.13 -2.46
N GLU A 155 13.66 -28.63 -1.23
CA GLU A 155 13.86 -29.45 -0.03
C GLU A 155 12.57 -29.71 0.76
N HIS A 156 11.60 -28.79 0.67
CA HIS A 156 10.34 -28.86 1.40
C HIS A 156 9.13 -28.91 0.48
N ASN A 157 7.98 -29.33 1.02
CA ASN A 157 6.71 -29.27 0.32
C ASN A 157 6.19 -27.82 0.25
N VAL A 158 6.70 -27.05 -0.71
CA VAL A 158 6.28 -25.66 -0.95
C VAL A 158 5.13 -25.62 -1.95
N GLN A 159 3.97 -25.13 -1.52
CA GLN A 159 2.74 -25.11 -2.31
C GLN A 159 2.31 -23.69 -2.68
N ALA A 160 1.73 -23.52 -3.85
CA ALA A 160 1.11 -22.27 -4.26
C ALA A 160 -0.40 -22.28 -3.91
N TYR A 161 -0.87 -21.15 -3.38
CA TYR A 161 -2.29 -20.86 -3.21
C TYR A 161 -2.68 -19.71 -4.13
N VAL A 162 -3.70 -19.91 -4.97
CA VAL A 162 -4.09 -18.94 -5.98
C VAL A 162 -5.10 -17.96 -5.40
N PHE A 163 -4.70 -16.71 -5.24
CA PHE A 163 -5.61 -15.62 -4.91
C PHE A 163 -6.24 -15.05 -6.19
N ARG A 164 -7.55 -14.85 -6.17
CA ARG A 164 -8.36 -14.55 -7.37
C ARG A 164 -9.11 -13.22 -7.32
N ASP A 165 -8.89 -12.43 -6.28
CA ASP A 165 -9.55 -11.14 -6.09
C ASP A 165 -8.54 -9.98 -6.25
N TYR A 166 -9.00 -8.75 -6.07
CA TYR A 166 -8.17 -7.56 -6.14
C TYR A 166 -7.00 -7.61 -5.16
N TRP A 167 -5.80 -7.43 -5.69
CA TRP A 167 -4.57 -7.24 -4.93
C TRP A 167 -3.72 -6.18 -5.60
N GLU A 168 -3.25 -5.22 -4.81
CA GLU A 168 -2.31 -4.21 -5.24
C GLU A 168 -1.21 -4.02 -4.19
N ASP A 169 0.05 -4.05 -4.63
CA ASP A 169 1.21 -3.68 -3.82
C ASP A 169 1.31 -2.14 -3.79
N ILE A 170 1.10 -1.56 -2.60
CA ILE A 170 1.11 -0.10 -2.38
C ILE A 170 2.42 0.37 -1.72
N GLY A 171 3.51 -0.39 -1.86
CA GLY A 171 4.83 -0.07 -1.31
C GLY A 171 5.59 1.05 -2.05
N THR A 172 5.14 1.46 -3.25
CA THR A 172 5.72 2.60 -3.98
C THR A 172 4.78 3.81 -3.94
N ILE A 173 5.32 5.04 -4.06
CA ILE A 173 4.51 6.25 -4.11
C ILE A 173 3.47 6.21 -5.23
N LYS A 174 3.88 5.75 -6.43
CA LYS A 174 2.99 5.70 -7.58
C LYS A 174 1.84 4.72 -7.34
N SER A 175 2.14 3.50 -6.90
CA SER A 175 1.09 2.50 -6.64
C SER A 175 0.19 2.90 -5.48
N PHE A 176 0.74 3.48 -4.42
CA PHE A 176 -0.03 4.06 -3.32
C PHE A 176 -1.01 5.15 -3.80
N TYR A 177 -0.53 6.10 -4.59
CA TYR A 177 -1.33 7.18 -5.15
C TYR A 177 -2.44 6.67 -6.07
N ASP A 178 -2.08 5.82 -7.03
CA ASP A 178 -3.02 5.26 -8.02
C ASP A 178 -4.09 4.41 -7.34
N ALA A 179 -3.70 3.53 -6.40
CA ALA A 179 -4.64 2.67 -5.68
C ALA A 179 -5.64 3.47 -4.83
N ASN A 180 -5.20 4.58 -4.22
CA ASN A 180 -6.10 5.47 -3.50
C ASN A 180 -7.08 6.15 -4.45
N LEU A 181 -6.60 6.80 -5.52
CA LEU A 181 -7.51 7.51 -6.44
C LEU A 181 -8.46 6.58 -7.20
N ALA A 182 -8.05 5.33 -7.45
CA ALA A 182 -8.92 4.31 -8.05
C ALA A 182 -10.19 4.02 -7.22
N LEU A 183 -10.19 4.33 -5.91
CA LEU A 183 -11.39 4.21 -5.07
C LEU A 183 -12.49 5.21 -5.47
N THR A 184 -12.14 6.28 -6.19
CA THR A 184 -13.07 7.32 -6.63
C THR A 184 -13.74 7.01 -7.97
N GLU A 185 -13.31 5.94 -8.65
CA GLU A 185 -13.91 5.47 -9.90
C GLU A 185 -15.38 5.07 -9.69
N GLU A 186 -16.18 5.14 -10.75
CA GLU A 186 -17.61 4.74 -10.71
C GLU A 186 -17.78 3.28 -10.27
N PHE A 187 -16.86 2.42 -10.72
CA PHE A 187 -16.82 0.99 -10.38
C PHE A 187 -15.42 0.63 -9.87
N PRO A 188 -15.10 0.98 -8.61
CA PRO A 188 -13.77 0.73 -8.07
C PRO A 188 -13.56 -0.78 -7.91
N LYS A 189 -12.34 -1.25 -8.21
CA LYS A 189 -12.01 -2.68 -8.09
C LYS A 189 -11.91 -3.17 -6.65
N PHE A 190 -11.82 -2.24 -5.69
CA PHE A 190 -11.72 -2.52 -4.27
C PHE A 190 -12.70 -1.67 -3.46
N HIS A 191 -13.34 -2.28 -2.48
CA HIS A 191 -14.29 -1.62 -1.59
C HIS A 191 -13.89 -1.82 -0.14
N PHE A 192 -13.67 -0.73 0.61
CA PHE A 192 -13.43 -0.82 2.05
C PHE A 192 -14.67 -1.24 2.84
N TYR A 193 -15.86 -0.88 2.36
CA TYR A 193 -17.12 -1.28 2.97
C TYR A 193 -17.49 -2.69 2.50
N ASP A 194 -17.59 -3.62 3.44
CA ASP A 194 -18.19 -4.93 3.23
C ASP A 194 -18.87 -5.33 4.54
N PRO A 195 -20.16 -5.67 4.52
CA PRO A 195 -20.90 -5.94 5.75
C PRO A 195 -20.50 -7.26 6.44
N LYS A 196 -19.83 -8.18 5.73
CA LYS A 196 -19.37 -9.46 6.27
C LYS A 196 -17.93 -9.36 6.78
N THR A 197 -17.07 -8.69 6.03
CA THR A 197 -15.63 -8.55 6.32
C THR A 197 -15.19 -7.09 6.20
N PRO A 198 -15.64 -6.20 7.11
CA PRO A 198 -15.31 -4.78 7.05
C PRO A 198 -13.84 -4.54 7.39
N PHE A 199 -13.27 -3.49 6.80
CA PHE A 199 -12.01 -2.95 7.28
C PHE A 199 -12.25 -2.11 8.53
N PHE A 200 -11.60 -2.48 9.63
CA PHE A 200 -11.67 -1.72 10.87
C PHE A 200 -10.65 -0.58 10.87
N THR A 201 -10.99 0.49 11.57
CA THR A 201 -10.08 1.59 11.90
C THR A 201 -10.49 2.18 13.26
N SER A 202 -9.64 3.03 13.82
CA SER A 202 -9.91 3.66 15.12
C SER A 202 -11.20 4.50 15.06
N PRO A 203 -12.17 4.31 15.98
CA PRO A 203 -13.39 5.13 16.03
C PRO A 203 -13.05 6.53 16.57
N LYS A 204 -13.16 7.54 15.70
CA LYS A 204 -12.76 8.93 16.02
C LYS A 204 -13.91 9.86 16.40
N PHE A 205 -15.16 9.43 16.25
CA PHE A 205 -16.37 10.21 16.56
C PHE A 205 -16.37 11.64 15.97
N LEU A 206 -15.79 11.80 14.77
CA LEU A 206 -15.74 13.10 14.09
C LEU A 206 -17.15 13.50 13.63
N PRO A 207 -17.46 14.81 13.62
CA PRO A 207 -18.74 15.28 13.09
C PRO A 207 -18.84 14.99 11.58
N PRO A 208 -20.07 15.01 11.01
CA PRO A 208 -20.25 15.05 9.57
C PRO A 208 -19.52 16.26 8.95
N THR A 209 -19.03 16.08 7.73
CA THR A 209 -18.33 17.14 6.99
C THR A 209 -19.26 18.29 6.65
N LYS A 210 -18.76 19.52 6.81
CA LYS A 210 -19.46 20.76 6.45
C LYS A 210 -19.01 21.23 5.06
N ILE A 211 -19.98 21.39 4.16
CA ILE A 211 -19.77 21.78 2.77
C ILE A 211 -20.57 23.04 2.48
N ASP A 212 -19.92 24.09 1.98
CA ASP A 212 -20.55 25.35 1.60
C ASP A 212 -20.16 25.72 0.16
N LYS A 213 -21.13 25.72 -0.76
CA LYS A 213 -20.96 26.11 -2.18
C LYS A 213 -19.81 25.41 -2.92
N CYS A 214 -19.57 24.13 -2.65
CA CYS A 214 -18.51 23.36 -3.33
C CYS A 214 -19.02 22.63 -4.58
N LYS A 215 -18.11 22.35 -5.51
CA LYS A 215 -18.31 21.40 -6.61
C LYS A 215 -17.44 20.17 -6.36
N ILE A 216 -18.05 19.01 -6.25
CA ILE A 216 -17.35 17.75 -5.94
C ILE A 216 -17.74 16.74 -7.01
N LYS A 217 -16.74 16.14 -7.67
CA LYS A 217 -16.92 15.19 -8.77
C LYS A 217 -15.91 14.06 -8.64
N ASP A 218 -16.35 12.81 -8.80
CA ASP A 218 -15.49 11.62 -8.76
C ASP A 218 -14.53 11.66 -7.56
N SER A 219 -15.05 11.90 -6.35
CA SER A 219 -14.20 12.20 -5.19
C SER A 219 -14.77 11.64 -3.89
N ILE A 220 -13.89 11.29 -2.96
CA ILE A 220 -14.27 10.81 -1.63
C ILE A 220 -13.93 11.87 -0.59
N ILE A 221 -14.91 12.24 0.23
CA ILE A 221 -14.74 13.19 1.33
C ILE A 221 -14.94 12.47 2.65
N SER A 222 -13.88 12.41 3.45
CA SER A 222 -13.90 11.83 4.79
C SER A 222 -14.67 12.70 5.78
N HIS A 223 -14.86 12.21 7.01
CA HIS A 223 -15.55 12.92 8.08
C HIS A 223 -14.78 14.14 8.62
N GLY A 224 -15.50 15.08 9.20
CA GLY A 224 -14.92 16.21 9.92
C GLY A 224 -14.30 17.30 9.05
N CYS A 225 -14.51 17.30 7.74
CA CYS A 225 -13.91 18.30 6.87
C CYS A 225 -14.69 19.63 6.89
N PHE A 226 -13.99 20.72 6.58
CA PHE A 226 -14.55 22.05 6.36
C PHE A 226 -14.21 22.51 4.94
N LEU A 227 -15.19 22.46 4.05
CA LEU A 227 -15.03 22.79 2.64
C LEU A 227 -15.84 24.05 2.32
N ARG A 228 -15.19 25.10 1.84
CA ARG A 228 -15.84 26.37 1.49
C ARG A 228 -15.48 26.78 0.06
N GLU A 229 -16.49 26.98 -0.78
CA GLU A 229 -16.39 27.58 -2.12
C GLU A 229 -15.23 26.99 -2.96
N CYS A 230 -15.06 25.67 -2.92
CA CYS A 230 -13.94 24.98 -3.57
C CYS A 230 -14.43 23.97 -4.63
N SER A 231 -13.52 23.59 -5.54
CA SER A 231 -13.73 22.58 -6.57
C SER A 231 -12.82 21.38 -6.31
N ILE A 232 -13.38 20.19 -6.26
CA ILE A 232 -12.68 18.93 -5.97
C ILE A 232 -13.07 17.93 -7.07
N GLU A 233 -12.10 17.47 -7.85
CA GLU A 233 -12.29 16.49 -8.93
C GLU A 233 -11.29 15.34 -8.78
N HIS A 234 -11.74 14.09 -8.94
CA HIS A 234 -10.86 12.91 -8.95
C HIS A 234 -9.86 12.90 -7.77
N SER A 235 -10.38 13.11 -6.55
CA SER A 235 -9.55 13.37 -5.38
C SER A 235 -10.13 12.72 -4.11
N ILE A 236 -9.24 12.47 -3.15
CA ILE A 236 -9.62 12.01 -1.80
C ILE A 236 -9.24 13.10 -0.80
N VAL A 237 -10.23 13.52 -0.01
CA VAL A 237 -10.05 14.47 1.08
C VAL A 237 -10.19 13.72 2.40
N GLY A 238 -9.06 13.52 3.07
CA GLY A 238 -8.94 12.85 4.35
C GLY A 238 -9.57 13.63 5.50
N GLU A 239 -9.70 12.97 6.64
CA GLU A 239 -10.41 13.51 7.81
C GLU A 239 -9.88 14.87 8.28
N ARG A 240 -10.77 15.68 8.86
CA ARG A 240 -10.45 17.00 9.43
C ARG A 240 -9.86 18.02 8.44
N SER A 241 -9.89 17.75 7.14
CA SER A 241 -9.31 18.64 6.14
C SER A 241 -10.05 19.96 6.07
N ARG A 242 -9.31 21.06 5.86
CA ARG A 242 -9.85 22.40 5.65
C ARG A 242 -9.42 22.93 4.29
N LEU A 243 -10.40 23.25 3.44
CA LEU A 243 -10.18 23.88 2.14
C LEU A 243 -10.91 25.23 2.13
N ASP A 244 -10.17 26.31 1.93
CA ASP A 244 -10.72 27.66 1.89
C ASP A 244 -11.26 28.05 0.50
N SER A 245 -11.92 29.21 0.43
CA SER A 245 -12.58 29.69 -0.80
C SER A 245 -11.62 29.75 -1.99
N GLY A 246 -12.08 29.26 -3.15
CA GLY A 246 -11.33 29.29 -4.40
C GLY A 246 -10.31 28.15 -4.57
N VAL A 247 -10.21 27.21 -3.61
CA VAL A 247 -9.34 26.04 -3.77
C VAL A 247 -9.81 25.14 -4.91
N GLU A 248 -8.87 24.69 -5.74
CA GLU A 248 -9.08 23.69 -6.80
C GLU A 248 -8.18 22.49 -6.54
N LEU A 249 -8.78 21.34 -6.21
CA LEU A 249 -8.09 20.05 -6.11
C LEU A 249 -8.45 19.17 -7.31
N LYS A 250 -7.44 18.62 -7.97
CA LYS A 250 -7.61 17.67 -9.05
C LYS A 250 -6.59 16.54 -8.94
N ASP A 251 -6.98 15.28 -9.12
CA ASP A 251 -6.03 14.17 -9.07
C ASP A 251 -5.20 14.24 -7.77
N THR A 252 -5.83 14.41 -6.60
CA THR A 252 -5.11 14.73 -5.35
C THR A 252 -5.55 13.85 -4.18
N LEU A 253 -4.58 13.31 -3.45
CA LEU A 253 -4.79 12.59 -2.19
C LEU A 253 -4.37 13.50 -1.02
N MET A 254 -5.33 14.07 -0.31
CA MET A 254 -5.09 14.82 0.92
C MET A 254 -5.31 13.91 2.12
N MET A 255 -4.27 13.64 2.92
CA MET A 255 -4.37 12.77 4.10
C MET A 255 -5.16 13.40 5.26
N GLY A 256 -5.23 14.73 5.28
CA GLY A 256 -6.02 15.51 6.24
C GLY A 256 -5.21 15.96 7.45
N ALA A 257 -5.85 16.01 8.62
CA ALA A 257 -5.22 16.52 9.84
C ALA A 257 -5.52 15.64 11.06
N ASP A 258 -4.60 15.63 12.01
CA ASP A 258 -4.74 14.87 13.25
C ASP A 258 -5.62 15.59 14.26
N ASN A 259 -5.62 16.92 14.22
CA ASN A 259 -6.35 17.79 15.14
C ASN A 259 -7.01 18.96 14.40
N TYR A 260 -8.04 19.54 15.01
CA TYR A 260 -8.59 20.81 14.55
C TYR A 260 -7.83 21.98 15.16
N GLN A 261 -7.76 23.08 14.41
CA GLN A 261 -7.46 24.40 14.95
C GLN A 261 -8.78 25.14 15.16
N THR A 262 -8.93 25.77 16.31
CA THR A 262 -10.06 26.65 16.61
C THR A 262 -9.99 27.90 15.74
N GLU A 263 -11.14 28.55 15.51
CA GLU A 263 -11.18 29.81 14.74
C GLU A 263 -10.32 30.91 15.39
N ALA A 264 -10.20 30.91 16.72
CA ALA A 264 -9.33 31.86 17.43
C ALA A 264 -7.84 31.59 17.18
N GLU A 265 -7.40 30.33 17.20
CA GLU A 265 -6.02 29.95 16.87
C GLU A 265 -5.69 30.28 15.42
N ILE A 266 -6.60 30.01 14.49
CA ILE A 266 -6.44 30.35 13.07
C ILE A 266 -6.31 31.87 12.90
N ALA A 267 -7.19 32.65 13.54
CA ALA A 267 -7.13 34.10 13.49
C ALA A 267 -5.80 34.65 14.06
N SER A 268 -5.30 34.08 15.16
CA SER A 268 -4.01 34.45 15.74
C SER A 268 -2.85 34.15 14.78
N LEU A 269 -2.83 32.95 14.20
CA LEU A 269 -1.78 32.56 13.23
C LEU A 269 -1.77 33.50 12.03
N VAL A 270 -2.94 33.79 11.46
CA VAL A 270 -3.05 34.71 10.33
C VAL A 270 -2.62 36.13 10.72
N ALA A 271 -2.97 36.60 11.92
CA ALA A 271 -2.53 37.91 12.42
C ALA A 271 -1.00 37.99 12.63
N GLU A 272 -0.36 36.86 12.94
CA GLU A 272 1.10 36.71 13.05
C GLU A 272 1.78 36.47 11.69
N GLY A 273 1.04 36.44 10.58
CA GLY A 273 1.58 36.14 9.25
C GLY A 273 1.97 34.67 9.05
N LYS A 274 1.43 33.76 9.86
CA LYS A 274 1.64 32.31 9.77
C LYS A 274 0.48 31.63 9.04
N ILE A 275 0.78 30.50 8.41
CA ILE A 275 -0.19 29.71 7.65
C ILE A 275 -0.82 28.64 8.56
N PRO A 276 -2.17 28.58 8.67
CA PRO A 276 -2.86 27.52 9.42
C PRO A 276 -2.82 26.19 8.67
N ILE A 277 -3.20 25.10 9.36
CA ILE A 277 -3.34 23.76 8.77
C ILE A 277 -4.48 23.77 7.75
N GLY A 278 -4.23 23.13 6.60
CA GLY A 278 -5.17 23.05 5.49
C GLY A 278 -4.66 23.80 4.27
N ILE A 279 -5.59 24.16 3.39
CA ILE A 279 -5.28 24.76 2.10
C ILE A 279 -5.90 26.15 2.02
N GLY A 280 -5.03 27.15 1.87
CA GLY A 280 -5.38 28.56 1.77
C GLY A 280 -6.12 28.92 0.49
N LYS A 281 -6.63 30.15 0.46
CA LYS A 281 -7.52 30.65 -0.60
C LYS A 281 -6.88 30.61 -1.98
N ASN A 282 -7.69 30.40 -3.01
CA ASN A 282 -7.30 30.44 -4.43
C ASN A 282 -6.15 29.48 -4.83
N THR A 283 -5.85 28.49 -4.00
CA THR A 283 -4.76 27.55 -4.23
C THR A 283 -5.19 26.44 -5.19
N LYS A 284 -4.33 26.10 -6.16
CA LYS A 284 -4.59 25.10 -7.20
C LYS A 284 -3.61 23.96 -7.11
N ILE A 285 -4.10 22.75 -6.95
CA ILE A 285 -3.27 21.55 -6.74
C ILE A 285 -3.71 20.45 -7.70
N ARG A 286 -2.72 19.87 -8.38
CA ARG A 286 -2.91 18.76 -9.29
C ARG A 286 -1.85 17.67 -9.10
N LYS A 287 -2.27 16.40 -9.17
CA LYS A 287 -1.38 15.22 -9.15
C LYS A 287 -0.45 15.23 -7.94
N CYS A 288 -1.06 15.29 -6.76
CA CYS A 288 -0.35 15.56 -5.51
C CYS A 288 -0.81 14.65 -4.37
N ILE A 289 0.12 14.29 -3.48
CA ILE A 289 -0.15 13.75 -2.15
C ILE A 289 0.13 14.88 -1.15
N ILE A 290 -0.85 15.20 -0.30
CA ILE A 290 -0.70 16.16 0.78
C ILE A 290 -0.76 15.41 2.10
N ASP A 291 0.37 15.30 2.79
CA ASP A 291 0.48 14.57 4.04
C ASP A 291 -0.16 15.34 5.23
N LYS A 292 -0.22 14.69 6.39
CA LYS A 292 -0.92 15.15 7.57
C LYS A 292 -0.44 16.52 8.03
N ASN A 293 -1.40 17.35 8.41
CA ASN A 293 -1.16 18.65 9.05
C ASN A 293 -0.34 19.65 8.20
N ALA A 294 -0.27 19.45 6.88
CA ALA A 294 0.34 20.42 5.97
C ALA A 294 -0.35 21.79 6.05
N LYS A 295 0.43 22.85 5.86
CA LYS A 295 0.01 24.26 5.94
C LYS A 295 0.29 24.89 4.58
N ILE A 296 -0.70 24.89 3.70
CA ILE A 296 -0.54 25.41 2.35
C ILE A 296 -1.14 26.82 2.30
N GLY A 297 -0.33 27.80 1.92
CA GLY A 297 -0.69 29.20 1.83
C GLY A 297 -1.78 29.50 0.81
N LYS A 298 -2.10 30.78 0.67
CA LYS A 298 -2.99 31.29 -0.39
C LYS A 298 -2.24 31.46 -1.70
N ASP A 299 -3.00 31.42 -2.80
CA ASP A 299 -2.50 31.65 -4.16
C ASP A 299 -1.35 30.69 -4.57
N VAL A 300 -1.26 29.52 -3.92
CA VAL A 300 -0.26 28.50 -4.21
C VAL A 300 -0.67 27.70 -5.45
N VAL A 301 0.30 27.28 -6.26
CA VAL A 301 0.08 26.46 -7.45
C VAL A 301 0.98 25.24 -7.43
N ILE A 302 0.43 24.05 -7.26
CA ILE A 302 1.17 22.78 -7.31
C ILE A 302 0.68 22.03 -8.54
N MET A 303 1.45 22.05 -9.62
CA MET A 303 1.07 21.38 -10.87
C MET A 303 2.23 20.66 -11.56
N ASN A 304 3.49 20.85 -11.11
CA ASN A 304 4.68 20.27 -11.71
C ASN A 304 4.69 20.48 -13.24
N LYS A 305 4.58 21.75 -13.67
CA LYS A 305 4.39 22.12 -15.09
C LYS A 305 5.54 21.63 -15.98
N ASP A 306 6.72 21.51 -15.41
CA ASP A 306 7.93 21.08 -16.12
C ASP A 306 8.02 19.56 -16.28
N GLY A 307 7.05 18.80 -15.72
CA GLY A 307 7.00 17.34 -15.85
C GLY A 307 8.18 16.64 -15.18
N VAL A 308 8.63 17.16 -14.04
CA VAL A 308 9.74 16.57 -13.27
C VAL A 308 9.32 15.20 -12.75
N GLU A 309 10.12 14.17 -12.98
CA GLU A 309 9.80 12.81 -12.49
C GLU A 309 10.28 12.58 -11.05
N GLU A 310 11.48 13.06 -10.72
CA GLU A 310 12.13 12.82 -9.44
C GLU A 310 12.77 14.12 -8.93
N ALA A 311 12.42 14.55 -7.71
CA ALA A 311 13.02 15.71 -7.06
C ALA A 311 13.05 15.58 -5.54
N ASP A 312 14.16 16.01 -4.95
CA ASP A 312 14.35 16.08 -3.49
C ASP A 312 14.43 17.55 -3.08
N ARG A 313 13.38 18.01 -2.39
CA ARG A 313 13.24 19.39 -1.90
C ARG A 313 12.70 19.43 -0.46
N PRO A 314 13.27 18.66 0.49
CA PRO A 314 12.74 18.59 1.86
C PRO A 314 12.76 19.93 2.59
N GLU A 315 13.75 20.78 2.32
CA GLU A 315 13.85 22.13 2.89
C GLU A 315 12.73 23.06 2.39
N GLU A 316 12.17 22.77 1.21
CA GLU A 316 10.99 23.47 0.65
C GLU A 316 9.69 22.72 0.99
N GLY A 317 9.77 21.64 1.78
CA GLY A 317 8.61 20.90 2.27
C GLY A 317 8.01 19.88 1.31
N PHE A 318 8.70 19.50 0.23
CA PHE A 318 8.15 18.54 -0.73
C PHE A 318 9.17 17.60 -1.40
N TYR A 319 8.64 16.53 -1.99
CA TYR A 319 9.35 15.64 -2.92
C TYR A 319 8.55 15.49 -4.20
N ILE A 320 9.20 15.03 -5.27
CA ILE A 320 8.52 14.50 -6.45
C ILE A 320 9.01 13.08 -6.70
N ARG A 321 8.09 12.14 -6.88
CA ARG A 321 8.35 10.73 -7.22
C ARG A 321 7.40 10.30 -8.33
N SER A 322 7.91 9.72 -9.41
CA SER A 322 7.10 9.33 -10.59
C SER A 322 6.17 10.46 -11.09
N GLY A 323 6.67 11.69 -11.00
CA GLY A 323 5.94 12.90 -11.38
C GLY A 323 4.73 13.22 -10.51
N ILE A 324 4.65 12.69 -9.29
CA ILE A 324 3.64 13.01 -8.27
C ILE A 324 4.33 13.90 -7.21
N THR A 325 3.78 15.09 -6.97
CA THR A 325 4.27 15.97 -5.90
C THR A 325 3.80 15.46 -4.54
N ILE A 326 4.65 15.47 -3.54
CA ILE A 326 4.37 15.00 -2.19
C ILE A 326 4.70 16.13 -1.23
N ILE A 327 3.68 16.75 -0.64
CA ILE A 327 3.86 17.73 0.44
C ILE A 327 4.04 16.98 1.76
N LEU A 328 5.14 17.25 2.45
CA LEU A 328 5.54 16.55 3.67
C LEU A 328 4.64 16.84 4.86
N GLU A 329 4.63 15.92 5.81
CA GLU A 329 3.92 16.08 7.07
C GLU A 329 4.33 17.40 7.76
N LYS A 330 3.35 18.20 8.19
CA LYS A 330 3.56 19.50 8.87
C LYS A 330 4.34 20.55 8.05
N ALA A 331 4.62 20.30 6.77
CA ALA A 331 5.28 21.25 5.90
C ALA A 331 4.48 22.54 5.78
N THR A 332 5.19 23.65 5.59
CA THR A 332 4.59 24.95 5.29
C THR A 332 4.98 25.34 3.87
N ILE A 333 3.99 25.57 3.02
CA ILE A 333 4.18 26.06 1.66
C ILE A 333 3.71 27.51 1.65
N ASP A 334 4.64 28.44 1.46
CA ASP A 334 4.40 29.87 1.57
C ASP A 334 3.41 30.38 0.50
N ASP A 335 2.75 31.49 0.81
CA ASP A 335 1.80 32.15 -0.08
C ASP A 335 2.41 32.44 -1.47
N GLY A 336 1.67 32.15 -2.54
CA GLY A 336 2.09 32.42 -3.92
C GLY A 336 3.13 31.44 -4.49
N THR A 337 3.58 30.44 -3.71
CA THR A 337 4.54 29.43 -4.15
C THR A 337 4.03 28.66 -5.37
N THR A 338 4.91 28.40 -6.35
CA THR A 338 4.61 27.54 -7.52
C THR A 338 5.56 26.34 -7.54
N ILE A 339 5.00 25.14 -7.62
CA ILE A 339 5.70 23.84 -7.66
C ILE A 339 5.34 23.09 -8.94
#